data_AF-A0A917L3B3-F1
#
_entry.id   AF-A0A917L3B3-F1
#
_cell.length_a   1.000
_cell.length_b   1.000
_cell.length_c   1.000
_cell.angle_alpha   90.00
_cell.angle_beta   90.00
_cell.angle_gamma   90.00
#
_symmetry.space_group_name_H-M   'P 1'
#
loop_
_entity.id
_entity.type
_entity.pdbx_description
1 polymer ?
#
loop_
_entity_poly.entity_id
_entity_poly.type
_entity_poly.pdbx_seq_one_letter_code
_entity_poly.pdbx_strand_id
1 'polypeptide(L)'
;MRSLPIPRRLSTLLLAAALGGHAAHAADPPDPAETAFLAENVAAMNRMMDDMAVQTTGDIDRDFVAMMIPHHQGAIDMAQAVLRYGRNEQIRRIAQEIIVEQQQEIVAMRLALGDPLPAAAPAPDKPAAPTPAHHHHGSH
;
A
#
# COMPACT_ATOMS: atom_id res chain seq x y z
N MET A 1 -67.64 52.79 -23.83
CA MET A 1 -67.32 53.77 -22.76
C MET A 1 -66.06 53.28 -22.04
N ARG A 2 -65.11 54.19 -21.81
CA ARG A 2 -63.79 53.96 -21.19
C ARG A 2 -63.92 53.37 -19.77
N SER A 3 -63.00 52.47 -19.41
CA SER A 3 -62.56 52.26 -18.02
C SER A 3 -61.05 51.95 -17.98
N LEU A 4 -60.41 52.54 -16.97
CA LEU A 4 -58.99 52.88 -16.80
C LEU A 4 -58.04 51.71 -16.43
N PRO A 5 -56.70 51.91 -16.51
CA PRO A 5 -55.68 50.93 -16.13
C PRO A 5 -55.45 50.84 -14.61
N ILE A 6 -55.17 49.65 -14.10
CA ILE A 6 -54.76 49.43 -12.70
C ILE A 6 -53.23 49.24 -12.62
N PRO A 7 -52.53 49.93 -11.69
CA PRO A 7 -51.06 50.00 -11.64
C PRO A 7 -50.39 48.74 -11.07
N ARG A 8 -49.14 48.54 -11.50
CA ARG A 8 -48.20 47.52 -11.04
C ARG A 8 -47.90 47.71 -9.55
N ARG A 9 -48.07 46.66 -8.74
CA ARG A 9 -47.37 46.55 -7.46
C ARG A 9 -46.29 45.49 -7.57
N LEU A 10 -45.06 45.97 -7.46
CA LEU A 10 -43.86 45.21 -7.19
C LEU A 10 -44.10 44.42 -5.90
N SER A 11 -44.02 43.10 -5.95
CA SER A 11 -43.84 42.29 -4.74
C SER A 11 -42.86 41.19 -5.08
N THR A 12 -41.61 41.60 -5.02
CA THR A 12 -40.46 40.72 -4.81
C THR A 12 -40.67 40.06 -3.46
N LEU A 13 -41.06 38.80 -3.47
CA LEU A 13 -40.81 37.91 -2.33
C LEU A 13 -39.89 36.81 -2.85
N LEU A 14 -38.59 37.11 -2.88
CA LEU A 14 -37.58 36.07 -2.95
C LEU A 14 -37.58 35.41 -1.57
N LEU A 15 -38.19 34.24 -1.49
CA LEU A 15 -37.95 33.32 -0.40
C LEU A 15 -36.46 32.95 -0.46
N ALA A 16 -35.65 33.51 0.42
CA ALA A 16 -34.29 33.05 0.63
C ALA A 16 -34.36 31.66 1.26
N ALA A 17 -34.45 30.63 0.41
CA ALA A 17 -33.97 29.32 0.80
C ALA A 17 -32.47 29.47 0.98
N ALA A 18 -32.02 29.57 2.23
CA ALA A 18 -30.63 29.27 2.57
C ALA A 18 -30.41 27.78 2.27
N LEU A 19 -30.17 27.47 1.00
CA LEU A 19 -29.42 26.31 0.60
C LEU A 19 -28.03 26.54 1.18
N GLY A 20 -27.84 26.09 2.41
CA GLY A 20 -26.53 25.77 2.93
C GLY A 20 -25.97 24.64 2.08
N GLY A 21 -25.52 25.00 0.88
CA GLY A 21 -24.66 24.18 0.06
C GLY A 21 -23.38 24.01 0.86
N HIS A 22 -23.33 22.96 1.67
CA HIS A 22 -22.08 22.28 1.86
C HIS A 22 -21.71 21.81 0.46
N ALA A 23 -20.93 22.62 -0.25
CA ALA A 23 -20.15 22.12 -1.36
C ALA A 23 -19.37 20.95 -0.77
N ALA A 24 -19.86 19.74 -1.04
CA ALA A 24 -19.03 18.56 -0.95
C ALA A 24 -17.81 18.94 -1.79
N HIS A 25 -16.69 19.21 -1.13
CA HIS A 25 -15.43 19.28 -1.83
C HIS A 25 -15.33 17.90 -2.45
N ALA A 26 -15.55 17.82 -3.77
CA ALA A 26 -15.27 16.60 -4.51
C ALA A 26 -13.81 16.30 -4.18
N ALA A 27 -13.58 15.25 -3.38
CA ALA A 27 -12.23 14.83 -3.08
C ALA A 27 -11.56 14.61 -4.43
N ASP A 28 -10.37 15.19 -4.63
CA ASP A 28 -9.58 14.89 -5.80
C ASP A 28 -9.49 13.37 -5.96
N PRO A 29 -9.55 12.85 -7.20
CA PRO A 29 -9.37 11.41 -7.41
C PRO A 29 -8.05 10.98 -6.75
N PRO A 30 -8.02 9.80 -6.09
CA PRO A 30 -6.83 9.35 -5.39
C PRO A 30 -5.65 9.23 -6.37
N ASP A 31 -4.42 9.49 -5.88
CA ASP A 31 -3.21 9.33 -6.67
C ASP A 31 -3.18 7.89 -7.25
N PRO A 32 -2.99 7.70 -8.58
CA PRO A 32 -2.90 6.37 -9.16
C PRO A 32 -1.84 5.48 -8.47
N ALA A 33 -0.73 6.06 -8.01
CA ALA A 33 0.29 5.32 -7.27
C ALA A 33 -0.18 4.89 -5.88
N GLU A 34 -0.94 5.74 -5.18
CA GLU A 34 -1.54 5.39 -3.89
C GLU A 34 -2.61 4.29 -4.06
N THR A 35 -3.42 4.40 -5.11
CA THR A 35 -4.43 3.40 -5.46
C THR A 35 -3.80 2.02 -5.72
N ALA A 36 -2.72 1.98 -6.50
CA ALA A 36 -1.97 0.75 -6.78
C ALA A 36 -1.32 0.17 -5.52
N PHE A 37 -0.69 1.02 -4.70
CA PHE A 37 -0.12 0.62 -3.41
C PHE A 37 -1.17 -0.02 -2.49
N LEU A 38 -2.34 0.62 -2.33
CA LEU A 38 -3.41 0.10 -1.49
C LEU A 38 -3.95 -1.23 -2.03
N ALA A 39 -4.15 -1.33 -3.35
CA ALA A 39 -4.63 -2.56 -3.98
C ALA A 39 -3.66 -3.74 -3.76
N GLU A 40 -2.35 -3.51 -3.91
CA GLU A 40 -1.34 -4.54 -3.65
C GLU A 40 -1.30 -4.96 -2.18
N ASN A 41 -1.37 -4.02 -1.24
CA ASN A 41 -1.41 -4.35 0.19
C ASN A 41 -2.67 -5.13 0.56
N VAL A 42 -3.84 -4.74 0.06
CA VAL A 42 -5.09 -5.50 0.28
C VAL A 42 -4.94 -6.91 -0.26
N ALA A 43 -4.37 -7.07 -1.45
CA ALA A 43 -4.14 -8.39 -2.03
C ALA A 43 -3.16 -9.24 -1.18
N ALA A 44 -2.09 -8.63 -0.65
CA ALA A 44 -1.13 -9.29 0.23
C ALA A 44 -1.77 -9.72 1.56
N MET A 45 -2.53 -8.83 2.21
CA MET A 45 -3.21 -9.13 3.46
C MET A 45 -4.28 -10.21 3.27
N ASN A 46 -5.03 -10.18 2.17
CA ASN A 46 -6.02 -11.22 1.89
C ASN A 46 -5.35 -12.59 1.71
N ARG A 47 -4.29 -12.69 0.89
CA ARG A 47 -3.53 -13.94 0.74
C ARG A 47 -2.99 -14.45 2.07
N MET A 48 -2.40 -13.55 2.87
CA MET A 48 -1.89 -13.88 4.20
C MET A 48 -2.98 -14.48 5.10
N MET A 49 -4.15 -13.85 5.17
CA MET A 49 -5.25 -14.31 6.01
C MET A 49 -5.84 -15.63 5.52
N ASP A 50 -5.95 -15.81 4.20
CA ASP A 50 -6.41 -17.07 3.58
C ASP A 50 -5.42 -18.21 3.87
N ASP A 51 -4.12 -17.98 3.71
CA ASP A 51 -3.08 -18.98 3.93
C ASP A 51 -2.86 -19.28 5.43
N MET A 52 -3.19 -18.33 6.31
CA MET A 52 -3.20 -18.53 7.77
C MET A 52 -4.37 -19.39 8.27
N ALA A 53 -5.38 -19.65 7.44
CA ALA A 53 -6.54 -20.49 7.80
C ALA A 53 -6.16 -21.98 7.83
N VAL A 54 -5.23 -22.34 8.72
CA VAL A 54 -4.67 -23.68 8.85
C VAL A 54 -5.57 -24.59 9.70
N GLN A 55 -5.66 -25.86 9.32
CA GLN A 55 -6.24 -26.88 10.18
C GLN A 55 -5.21 -27.28 11.22
N THR A 56 -5.59 -27.22 12.50
CA THR A 56 -4.68 -27.60 13.58
C THR A 56 -4.39 -29.10 13.53
N THR A 57 -3.12 -29.44 13.72
CA THR A 57 -2.62 -30.82 13.68
C THR A 57 -2.51 -31.43 15.08
N GLY A 58 -2.52 -30.59 16.12
CA GLY A 58 -2.28 -30.99 17.50
C GLY A 58 -0.81 -30.95 17.90
N ASP A 59 0.08 -30.68 16.95
CA ASP A 59 1.48 -30.32 17.20
C ASP A 59 1.60 -28.79 17.23
N ILE A 60 1.86 -28.24 18.42
CA ILE A 60 1.86 -26.80 18.66
C ILE A 60 2.94 -26.09 17.81
N ASP A 61 4.11 -26.70 17.67
CA ASP A 61 5.22 -26.09 16.92
C ASP A 61 4.90 -26.07 15.43
N ARG A 62 4.32 -27.17 14.91
CA ARG A 62 3.84 -27.21 13.51
C ARG A 62 2.72 -26.23 13.25
N ASP A 63 1.75 -26.14 14.16
CA ASP A 63 0.60 -25.25 14.01
C ASP A 63 1.04 -23.77 14.07
N PHE A 64 1.99 -23.43 14.96
CA PHE A 64 2.60 -22.10 15.02
C PHE A 64 3.31 -21.73 13.71
N VAL A 65 4.19 -22.62 13.21
CA VAL A 65 4.93 -22.38 11.96
C VAL A 65 4.00 -22.29 10.75
N ALA A 66 2.95 -23.12 10.72
CA ALA A 66 1.95 -23.09 9.65
C ALA A 66 1.21 -21.75 9.56
N MET A 67 0.98 -21.08 10.70
CA MET A 67 0.42 -19.72 10.73
C MET A 67 1.48 -18.63 10.48
N MET A 68 2.69 -18.81 11.00
CA MET A 68 3.70 -17.74 10.96
C MET A 68 4.39 -17.58 9.62
N ILE A 69 4.58 -18.66 8.85
CA ILE A 69 5.11 -18.55 7.49
C ILE A 69 4.25 -17.61 6.61
N PRO A 70 2.92 -17.81 6.46
CA PRO A 70 2.11 -16.90 5.67
C PRO A 70 2.03 -15.49 6.26
N HIS A 71 1.99 -15.34 7.58
CA HIS A 71 2.07 -14.03 8.23
C HIS A 71 3.34 -13.25 7.81
N HIS A 72 4.50 -13.92 7.84
CA HIS A 72 5.77 -13.31 7.45
C HIS A 72 5.82 -13.01 5.96
N GLN A 73 5.26 -13.87 5.11
CA GLN A 73 5.16 -13.62 3.68
C GLN A 73 4.28 -12.40 3.37
N GLY A 74 3.16 -12.22 4.09
CA GLY A 74 2.33 -11.02 3.97
C GLY A 74 3.10 -9.74 4.28
N ALA A 75 3.90 -9.74 5.36
CA ALA A 75 4.75 -8.61 5.72
C ALA A 75 5.82 -8.31 4.64
N ILE A 76 6.43 -9.34 4.05
CA ILE A 76 7.39 -9.20 2.94
C ILE A 76 6.70 -8.55 1.72
N ASP A 77 5.54 -9.04 1.33
CA ASP A 77 4.80 -8.53 0.17
C ASP A 77 4.44 -7.03 0.34
N MET A 78 4.00 -6.64 1.54
CA MET A 78 3.69 -5.25 1.88
C MET A 78 4.94 -4.35 1.88
N ALA A 79 6.04 -4.85 2.46
CA ALA A 79 7.32 -4.13 2.45
C ALA A 79 7.83 -3.90 1.02
N GLN A 80 7.68 -4.90 0.12
CA GLN A 80 7.99 -4.73 -1.30
C GLN A 80 7.09 -3.68 -1.98
N ALA A 81 5.82 -3.58 -1.60
CA ALA A 81 4.92 -2.52 -2.10
C ALA A 81 5.44 -1.13 -1.71
N VAL A 82 5.89 -0.95 -0.47
CA VAL A 82 6.53 0.30 -0.02
C VAL A 82 7.80 0.61 -0.81
N LEU A 83 8.61 -0.40 -1.18
CA LEU A 83 9.78 -0.19 -2.03
C LEU A 83 9.44 0.23 -3.47
N ARG A 84 8.25 -0.12 -3.98
CA ARG A 84 7.78 0.32 -5.31
C ARG A 84 7.22 1.74 -5.31
N TYR A 85 6.40 2.08 -4.32
CA TYR A 85 5.60 3.32 -4.34
C TYR A 85 6.05 4.38 -3.34
N GLY A 86 6.72 3.97 -2.26
CA GLY A 86 7.17 4.84 -1.18
C GLY A 86 8.40 5.65 -1.56
N ARG A 87 8.43 6.90 -1.08
CA ARG A 87 9.49 7.89 -1.40
C ARG A 87 10.39 8.25 -0.21
N ASN A 88 10.00 7.91 1.01
CA ASN A 88 10.80 8.22 2.20
C ASN A 88 11.94 7.19 2.35
N GLU A 89 13.18 7.64 2.25
CA GLU A 89 14.37 6.79 2.30
C GLU A 89 14.54 6.00 3.61
N GLN A 90 14.12 6.56 4.74
CA GLN A 90 14.16 5.85 6.01
C GLN A 90 13.14 4.71 6.05
N ILE A 91 11.92 4.97 5.58
CA ILE A 91 10.87 3.95 5.49
C ILE A 91 11.25 2.84 4.50
N ARG A 92 11.88 3.19 3.38
CA ARG A 92 12.39 2.21 2.41
C ARG A 92 13.50 1.32 3.01
N ARG A 93 14.39 1.89 3.82
CA ARG A 93 15.40 1.10 4.56
C ARG A 93 14.76 0.11 5.53
N ILE A 94 13.77 0.57 6.31
CA ILE A 94 13.01 -0.31 7.21
C ILE A 94 12.32 -1.44 6.42
N ALA A 95 11.71 -1.13 5.27
CA ALA A 95 11.10 -2.14 4.42
C ALA A 95 12.12 -3.18 3.92
N GLN A 96 13.33 -2.76 3.57
CA GLN A 96 14.39 -3.68 3.16
C GLN A 96 14.87 -4.58 4.30
N GLU A 97 14.95 -4.05 5.53
CA GLU A 97 15.27 -4.81 6.74
C GLU A 97 14.19 -5.87 7.02
N ILE A 98 12.91 -5.48 6.99
CA ILE A 98 11.76 -6.41 7.12
C ILE A 98 11.87 -7.56 6.12
N ILE A 99 12.16 -7.27 4.84
CA ILE A 99 12.29 -8.33 3.83
C ILE A 99 13.38 -9.33 4.19
N VAL A 100 14.54 -8.86 4.64
CA VAL A 100 15.68 -9.74 4.97
C VAL A 100 15.39 -10.57 6.22
N GLU A 101 14.93 -9.93 7.29
CA GLU A 101 14.71 -10.59 8.58
C GLU A 101 13.58 -11.63 8.48
N GLN A 102 12.43 -11.24 7.93
CA GLN A 102 11.29 -12.15 7.81
C GLN A 102 11.59 -13.34 6.88
N GLN A 103 12.40 -13.14 5.83
CA GLN A 103 12.82 -14.22 4.95
C GLN A 103 13.74 -15.22 5.67
N GLN A 104 14.63 -14.73 6.54
CA GLN A 104 15.49 -15.57 7.37
C GLN A 104 14.67 -16.36 8.39
N GLU A 105 13.67 -15.75 9.01
CA GLU A 105 12.77 -16.40 9.97
C GLU A 105 11.92 -17.50 9.31
N ILE A 106 11.41 -17.28 8.10
CA ILE A 106 10.74 -18.33 7.31
C ILE A 106 11.66 -19.55 7.12
N VAL A 107 12.92 -19.32 6.77
CA VAL A 107 13.90 -20.42 6.60
C VAL A 107 14.18 -21.11 7.93
N ALA A 108 14.38 -20.34 9.01
CA ALA A 108 14.64 -20.87 10.34
C ALA A 108 13.48 -21.73 10.86
N MET A 109 12.23 -21.29 10.68
CA MET A 109 11.03 -22.04 11.06
C MET A 109 10.92 -23.36 10.28
N ARG A 110 11.15 -23.35 8.97
CA ARG A 110 11.15 -24.58 8.15
C ARG A 110 12.23 -25.56 8.61
N LEU A 111 13.45 -25.07 8.85
CA LEU A 111 14.55 -25.88 9.37
C LEU A 111 14.23 -26.49 10.74
N ALA A 112 13.58 -25.73 11.62
CA ALA A 112 13.19 -26.20 12.95
C ALA A 112 12.20 -27.38 12.90
N LEU A 113 11.35 -27.45 11.86
CA LEU A 113 10.45 -28.59 11.61
C LEU A 113 11.11 -29.78 10.88
N GLY A 114 12.36 -29.64 10.45
CA GLY A 114 13.06 -30.62 9.63
C GLY A 114 12.67 -30.59 8.15
N ASP A 115 12.03 -29.52 7.67
CA ASP A 115 11.64 -29.40 6.26
C ASP A 115 12.88 -29.15 5.37
N PRO A 116 12.86 -29.61 4.11
CA PRO A 116 13.90 -29.29 3.15
C PRO A 116 13.98 -27.78 2.91
N LEU A 117 15.20 -27.26 2.82
CA LEU A 117 15.44 -25.85 2.54
C LEU A 117 14.80 -25.43 1.21
N PRO A 118 14.11 -24.27 1.16
CA PRO A 118 13.69 -23.71 -0.11
C PRO A 118 14.92 -23.40 -0.98
N ALA A 119 14.76 -23.48 -2.30
CA ALA A 119 15.78 -23.00 -3.23
C ALA A 119 16.13 -21.53 -2.91
N ALA A 120 17.41 -21.17 -2.99
CA ALA A 120 17.86 -19.83 -2.64
C ALA A 120 17.05 -18.77 -3.41
N ALA A 121 16.37 -17.88 -2.67
CA ALA A 121 15.67 -16.76 -3.27
C ALA A 121 16.69 -15.78 -3.87
N PRO A 122 16.39 -15.16 -5.03
CA PRO A 122 17.23 -14.09 -5.56
C PRO A 122 17.33 -12.97 -4.53
N ALA A 123 18.54 -12.45 -4.33
CA ALA A 123 18.75 -11.31 -3.45
C ALA A 123 17.90 -10.12 -3.95
N PRO A 124 17.30 -9.32 -3.04
CA PRO A 124 16.64 -8.09 -3.44
C PRO A 124 17.66 -7.22 -4.19
N ASP A 125 17.27 -6.76 -5.39
CA ASP A 125 18.12 -5.96 -6.26
C ASP A 125 18.70 -4.79 -5.47
N LYS A 126 20.00 -4.88 -5.15
CA LYS A 126 20.76 -3.72 -4.71
C LYS A 126 20.60 -2.65 -5.80
N PRO A 127 20.19 -1.42 -5.48
CA PRO A 127 20.33 -0.32 -6.42
C PRO A 127 21.77 -0.31 -6.93
N ALA A 128 21.94 -0.41 -8.25
CA ALA A 128 23.25 -0.39 -8.87
C ALA A 128 24.02 0.83 -8.36
N ALA A 129 25.24 0.61 -7.86
CA ALA A 129 26.11 1.70 -7.45
C ALA A 129 26.27 2.65 -8.65
N PRO A 130 26.22 3.98 -8.45
CA PRO A 130 26.47 4.92 -9.53
C PRO A 130 27.85 4.63 -10.12
N THR A 131 27.90 4.39 -11.42
CA THR A 131 29.14 4.23 -12.17
C THR A 131 30.01 5.48 -11.94
N PRO A 132 31.30 5.35 -11.59
CA PRO A 132 32.16 6.51 -11.51
C PRO A 132 32.25 7.13 -12.91
N ALA A 133 31.80 8.38 -13.04
CA ALA A 133 32.06 9.15 -14.24
C ALA A 133 33.58 9.25 -14.41
N HIS A 134 34.10 8.65 -15.49
CA HIS A 134 35.47 8.91 -15.92
C HIS A 134 35.59 10.38 -16.31
N HIS A 135 36.10 11.21 -15.39
CA HIS A 135 36.61 12.52 -15.75
C HIS A 135 37.84 12.33 -16.62
N HIS A 136 37.64 12.43 -17.94
CA HIS A 136 38.72 12.57 -18.90
C HIS A 136 39.36 13.93 -18.67
N HIS A 137 40.50 13.93 -17.97
CA HIS A 137 41.39 15.08 -17.86
C HIS A 137 42.03 15.30 -19.23
N GLY A 138 41.38 16.12 -20.06
CA GLY A 138 41.94 16.62 -21.30
C GLY A 138 43.08 17.58 -20.98
N SER A 139 44.31 17.12 -21.16
CA SER A 139 45.47 18.00 -21.31
C SER A 139 45.47 18.55 -22.73
N HIS A 140 45.38 19.88 -22.87
CA HIS A 140 46.12 20.73 -23.82
C HIS A 140 45.71 22.20 -23.63
#